data_AF-A0A5C3P1Z4-F1
#
_entry.id   AF-A0A5C3P1Z4-F1
#
_cell.length_a   1.000
_cell.length_b   1.000
_cell.length_c   1.000
_cell.angle_alpha   90.00
_cell.angle_beta   90.00
_cell.angle_gamma   90.00
#
_symmetry.space_group_name_H-M   'P 1'
#
loop_
_entity.id
_entity.type
_entity.pdbx_description
1 polymer ?
#
loop_
_entity_poly.entity_id
_entity_poly.type
_entity_poly.pdbx_seq_one_letter_code
_entity_poly.pdbx_strand_id
1 'polypeptide(L)'
;MSDIPAAEEAQRSSTMESIKSFASGGVGGIAAVLVGHPFDLTKTRLQTAAPGTYTGAMDVVRKALARDGATGLYRGVVPPLLGVTPIFAVSFWAYDTSKLLILSLTPNRTSKELSIPELATAGFLSAIPSTLVTAPVERAKVLLQVQGQGQGGPQYKGVFDVVKHLYREGGIRSVYRGSAATIARDGPGSAAYFAAYEVTKKMLTPAGQSPTELNLGAIIVAGGTAGVAMWAIAIPPDVLKSRIQSAPTGTYSGFMDCARKTIAADGVAALWRGLGPAMARAFPANAATFLGVEASKKLLDKFL
;
A
#
# COMPACT_ATOMS: atom_id res chain seq x y z
N MET A 1 13.32 2.98 49.80
CA MET A 1 12.13 3.73 49.33
C MET A 1 12.56 4.85 48.38
N SER A 2 13.45 4.57 47.42
CA SER A 2 14.13 5.60 46.59
C SER A 2 14.19 5.30 45.09
N ASP A 3 13.55 4.23 44.59
CA ASP A 3 13.63 3.82 43.18
C ASP A 3 12.46 4.32 42.30
N ILE A 4 11.48 5.00 42.91
CA ILE A 4 10.29 5.52 42.22
C ILE A 4 10.63 6.63 41.18
N PRO A 5 11.56 7.58 41.44
CA PRO A 5 11.85 8.66 40.50
C PRO A 5 12.48 8.17 39.19
N ALA A 6 13.37 7.18 39.25
CA ALA A 6 14.07 6.64 38.08
C ALA A 6 13.13 5.84 37.16
N ALA A 7 12.16 5.12 37.74
CA ALA A 7 11.14 4.40 36.97
C ALA A 7 10.17 5.36 36.27
N GLU A 8 9.73 6.43 36.93
CA GLU A 8 8.89 7.46 36.33
C GLU A 8 9.62 8.24 35.23
N GLU A 9 10.90 8.56 35.43
CA GLU A 9 11.71 9.28 34.44
C GLU A 9 12.03 8.42 33.20
N ALA A 10 12.33 7.13 33.40
CA ALA A 10 12.48 6.16 32.31
C ALA A 10 11.18 5.95 31.54
N GLN A 11 10.04 5.86 32.24
CA GLN A 11 8.71 5.72 31.62
C GLN A 11 8.31 6.99 30.85
N ARG A 12 8.64 8.18 31.36
CA ARG A 12 8.43 9.46 30.68
C ARG A 12 9.31 9.59 29.43
N SER A 13 10.58 9.20 29.51
CA SER A 13 11.50 9.17 28.36
C SER A 13 10.99 8.22 27.28
N SER A 14 10.59 7.00 27.65
CA SER A 14 10.04 5.99 26.74
C SER A 14 8.73 6.45 26.06
N THR A 15 7.85 7.11 26.81
CA THR A 15 6.62 7.69 26.27
C THR A 15 6.92 8.81 25.27
N MET A 16 7.87 9.68 25.58
CA MET A 16 8.27 10.78 24.71
C MET A 16 8.91 10.29 23.41
N GLU A 17 9.78 9.28 23.48
CA GLU A 17 10.36 8.62 22.30
C GLU A 17 9.29 7.96 21.41
N SER A 18 8.26 7.37 22.02
CA SER A 18 7.12 6.79 21.31
C SER A 18 6.31 7.87 20.56
N ILE A 19 6.04 9.01 21.21
CA ILE A 19 5.37 10.16 20.58
C ILE A 19 6.20 10.71 19.43
N LYS A 20 7.51 10.90 19.63
CA LYS A 20 8.43 11.36 18.59
C LYS A 20 8.45 10.41 17.39
N SER A 21 8.50 9.11 17.64
CA SER A 21 8.49 8.08 16.61
C SER A 21 7.16 8.04 15.84
N PHE A 22 6.04 8.18 16.54
CA PHE A 22 4.71 8.25 15.94
C PHE A 22 4.55 9.49 15.05
N ALA A 23 4.89 10.67 15.58
CA ALA A 23 4.78 11.94 14.85
C ALA A 23 5.70 11.95 13.61
N SER A 24 6.96 11.53 13.78
CA SER A 24 7.92 11.48 12.68
C SER A 24 7.54 10.45 11.62
N GLY A 25 7.02 9.29 12.03
CA GLY A 25 6.42 8.30 11.15
C GLY A 25 5.24 8.87 10.35
N GLY A 26 4.37 9.65 10.99
CA GLY A 26 3.26 10.35 10.34
C GLY A 26 3.71 11.34 9.28
N VAL A 27 4.71 12.17 9.57
CA VAL A 27 5.30 13.11 8.60
C VAL A 27 5.93 12.36 7.41
N GLY A 28 6.66 11.28 7.68
CA GLY A 28 7.21 10.40 6.65
C GLY A 28 6.11 9.81 5.75
N GLY A 29 5.01 9.33 6.34
CA GLY A 29 3.86 8.80 5.61
C GLY A 29 3.20 9.84 4.70
N ILE A 30 3.01 11.07 5.19
CA ILE A 30 2.47 12.18 4.39
C ILE A 30 3.42 12.51 3.22
N ALA A 31 4.72 12.61 3.48
CA ALA A 31 5.72 12.89 2.46
C ALA A 31 5.73 11.82 1.36
N ALA A 32 5.67 10.54 1.73
CA ALA A 32 5.53 9.42 0.80
C ALA A 32 4.28 9.53 -0.07
N VAL A 33 3.14 9.85 0.52
CA VAL A 33 1.89 9.98 -0.23
C VAL A 33 2.01 11.14 -1.21
N LEU A 34 2.46 12.33 -0.78
CA LEU A 34 2.56 13.49 -1.65
C LEU A 34 3.51 13.25 -2.84
N VAL A 35 4.72 12.72 -2.59
CA VAL A 35 5.70 12.46 -3.66
C VAL A 35 5.29 11.28 -4.54
N GLY A 36 4.69 10.25 -3.97
CA GLY A 36 4.31 9.05 -4.71
C GLY A 36 2.99 9.18 -5.50
N HIS A 37 2.12 10.12 -5.14
CA HIS A 37 0.76 10.19 -5.67
C HIS A 37 0.68 10.47 -7.19
N PRO A 38 1.52 11.32 -7.80
CA PRO A 38 1.54 11.48 -9.26
C PRO A 38 1.80 10.16 -10.01
N PHE A 39 2.64 9.29 -9.46
CA PHE A 39 2.90 7.96 -10.02
C PHE A 39 1.71 7.03 -9.84
N ASP A 40 1.04 7.06 -8.68
CA ASP A 40 -0.18 6.29 -8.45
C ASP A 40 -1.29 6.69 -9.41
N LEU A 41 -1.49 8.01 -9.60
CA LEU A 41 -2.48 8.51 -10.53
C LEU A 41 -2.17 8.02 -11.94
N THR A 42 -0.92 8.14 -12.38
CA THR A 42 -0.47 7.67 -13.69
C THR A 42 -0.69 6.17 -13.86
N LYS A 43 -0.34 5.37 -12.84
CA LYS A 43 -0.56 3.92 -12.80
C LYS A 43 -2.05 3.61 -12.94
N THR A 44 -2.89 4.08 -12.02
CA THR A 44 -4.33 3.79 -12.01
C THR A 44 -4.96 4.17 -13.34
N ARG A 45 -4.60 5.34 -13.87
CA ARG A 45 -5.10 5.79 -15.17
C ARG A 45 -4.72 4.86 -16.32
N LEU A 46 -3.49 4.35 -16.37
CA LEU A 46 -3.10 3.35 -17.39
C LEU A 46 -3.85 2.01 -17.23
N GLN A 47 -4.17 1.62 -16.00
CA GLN A 47 -4.83 0.34 -15.71
C GLN A 47 -6.31 0.35 -16.14
N THR A 48 -6.99 1.49 -15.97
CA THR A 48 -8.44 1.63 -16.14
C THR A 48 -8.86 2.25 -17.46
N ALA A 49 -7.95 2.89 -18.18
CA ALA A 49 -8.28 3.54 -19.45
C ALA A 49 -8.71 2.54 -20.53
N ALA A 50 -9.63 2.97 -21.38
CA ALA A 50 -9.99 2.23 -22.58
C ALA A 50 -8.78 2.12 -23.53
N PRO A 51 -8.70 1.05 -24.34
CA PRO A 51 -7.66 0.90 -25.37
C PRO A 51 -7.53 2.16 -26.25
N GLY A 52 -6.29 2.55 -26.54
CA GLY A 52 -5.99 3.72 -27.37
C GLY A 52 -6.10 5.08 -26.66
N THR A 53 -6.61 5.16 -25.42
CA THR A 53 -6.73 6.45 -24.69
C THR A 53 -5.36 7.06 -24.39
N TYR A 54 -4.37 6.23 -24.05
CA TYR A 54 -3.00 6.66 -23.73
C TYR A 54 -1.98 5.81 -24.46
N THR A 55 -0.93 6.44 -24.97
CA THR A 55 0.22 5.73 -25.56
C THR A 55 1.22 5.24 -24.52
N GLY A 56 1.18 5.80 -23.31
CA GLY A 56 2.04 5.41 -22.19
C GLY A 56 1.93 6.35 -20.99
N ALA A 57 2.79 6.13 -19.99
CA ALA A 57 2.81 6.89 -18.74
C ALA A 57 3.01 8.40 -18.94
N MET A 58 3.95 8.78 -19.82
CA MET A 58 4.22 10.19 -20.10
C MET A 58 3.05 10.89 -20.80
N ASP A 59 2.28 10.16 -21.61
CA ASP A 59 1.08 10.68 -22.26
C ASP A 59 -0.03 10.94 -21.22
N VAL A 60 -0.17 10.06 -20.22
CA VAL A 60 -1.08 10.31 -19.08
C VAL A 60 -0.71 11.59 -18.35
N VAL A 61 0.58 11.77 -18.01
CA VAL A 61 1.05 12.98 -17.30
C VAL A 61 0.81 14.23 -18.16
N ARG A 62 1.19 14.19 -19.44
CA ARG A 62 1.00 15.31 -20.37
C ARG A 62 -0.47 15.69 -20.49
N LYS A 63 -1.36 14.73 -20.72
CA LYS A 63 -2.81 14.97 -20.82
C LYS A 63 -3.41 15.47 -19.51
N ALA A 64 -2.96 14.95 -18.36
CA ALA A 64 -3.40 15.42 -17.05
C ALA A 64 -3.00 16.89 -16.81
N LEU A 65 -1.75 17.24 -17.11
CA LEU A 65 -1.25 18.61 -16.97
C LEU A 65 -1.95 19.57 -17.93
N ALA A 66 -2.13 19.18 -19.19
CA ALA A 66 -2.79 20.02 -20.20
C ALA A 66 -4.26 20.29 -19.86
N ARG A 67 -4.95 19.32 -19.26
CA ARG A 67 -6.37 19.41 -18.96
C ARG A 67 -6.66 20.10 -17.63
N ASP A 68 -5.88 19.79 -16.60
CA ASP A 68 -6.23 20.08 -15.21
C ASP A 68 -5.09 20.75 -14.43
N GLY A 69 -3.97 21.06 -15.09
CA GLY A 69 -2.78 21.63 -14.47
C GLY A 69 -2.09 20.68 -13.48
N ALA A 70 -1.16 21.23 -12.70
CA ALA A 70 -0.38 20.48 -11.72
C ALA A 70 -1.24 19.85 -10.61
N THR A 71 -2.33 20.51 -10.20
CA THR A 71 -3.27 20.00 -9.21
C THR A 71 -4.02 18.76 -9.71
N GLY A 72 -4.17 18.60 -11.03
CA GLY A 72 -4.72 17.41 -11.67
C GLY A 72 -3.97 16.11 -11.33
N LEU A 73 -2.65 16.19 -11.08
CA LEU A 73 -1.83 15.04 -10.68
C LEU A 73 -2.11 14.58 -9.24
N TYR A 74 -2.77 15.41 -8.43
CA TYR A 74 -3.10 15.15 -7.02
C TYR A 74 -4.54 14.71 -6.81
N ARG A 75 -5.28 14.39 -7.87
CA ARG A 75 -6.66 13.87 -7.73
C ARG A 75 -6.68 12.55 -6.97
N GLY A 76 -7.54 12.49 -5.95
CA GLY A 76 -7.67 11.31 -5.10
C GLY A 76 -6.54 11.15 -4.07
N VAL A 77 -5.78 12.20 -3.76
CA VAL A 77 -4.73 12.15 -2.71
C VAL A 77 -5.30 12.11 -1.29
N VAL A 78 -6.52 12.62 -1.08
CA VAL A 78 -7.14 12.68 0.25
C VAL A 78 -7.43 11.30 0.85
N PRO A 79 -8.07 10.34 0.14
CA PRO A 79 -8.29 9.01 0.69
C PRO A 79 -7.03 8.33 1.26
N PRO A 80 -5.88 8.23 0.54
CA PRO A 80 -4.69 7.61 1.10
C PRO A 80 -4.11 8.40 2.28
N LEU A 81 -4.19 9.74 2.31
CA LEU A 81 -3.75 10.53 3.47
C LEU A 81 -4.56 10.22 4.74
N LEU A 82 -5.87 10.05 4.60
CA LEU A 82 -6.76 9.72 5.73
C LEU A 82 -6.66 8.24 6.13
N GLY A 83 -6.44 7.36 5.15
CA GLY A 83 -6.46 5.91 5.34
C GLY A 83 -5.12 5.32 5.79
N VAL A 84 -3.98 5.96 5.52
CA VAL A 84 -2.65 5.35 5.74
C VAL A 84 -2.45 4.88 7.16
N THR A 85 -2.69 5.74 8.16
CA THR A 85 -2.51 5.41 9.59
C THR A 85 -3.43 4.28 10.05
N PRO A 86 -4.76 4.34 9.88
CA PRO A 86 -5.63 3.25 10.32
C PRO A 86 -5.40 1.94 9.55
N ILE A 87 -5.04 2.00 8.26
CA ILE A 87 -4.69 0.80 7.47
C ILE A 87 -3.46 0.12 8.07
N PHE A 88 -2.37 0.86 8.33
CA PHE A 88 -1.17 0.29 8.91
C PHE A 88 -1.40 -0.22 10.34
N ALA A 89 -2.17 0.51 11.16
CA ALA A 89 -2.48 0.08 12.52
C ALA A 89 -3.21 -1.28 12.54
N VAL A 90 -4.26 -1.43 11.72
CA VAL A 90 -4.98 -2.71 11.60
C VAL A 90 -4.09 -3.78 10.99
N SER A 91 -3.23 -3.45 10.03
CA SER A 91 -2.33 -4.40 9.38
C SER A 91 -1.29 -4.98 10.34
N PHE A 92 -0.62 -4.14 11.14
CA PHE A 92 0.34 -4.59 12.14
C PHE A 92 -0.35 -5.41 13.24
N TRP A 93 -1.48 -4.92 13.76
CA TRP A 93 -2.27 -5.68 14.74
C TRP A 93 -2.70 -7.05 14.22
N ALA A 94 -3.21 -7.10 12.98
CA ALA A 94 -3.65 -8.34 12.36
C ALA A 94 -2.47 -9.28 12.07
N TYR A 95 -1.31 -8.74 11.71
CA TYR A 95 -0.09 -9.51 11.51
C TYR A 95 0.42 -10.13 12.81
N ASP A 96 0.50 -9.35 13.89
CA ASP A 96 0.90 -9.84 15.21
C ASP A 96 -0.07 -10.89 15.75
N THR A 97 -1.37 -10.65 15.60
CA THR A 97 -2.42 -11.62 15.96
C THR A 97 -2.31 -12.90 15.12
N SER A 98 -2.01 -12.79 13.83
CA SER A 98 -1.84 -13.95 12.94
C SER A 98 -0.61 -14.79 13.32
N LYS A 99 0.49 -14.14 13.71
CA LYS A 99 1.67 -14.83 14.25
C LYS A 99 1.32 -15.60 15.52
N LEU A 100 0.59 -14.99 16.46
CA LEU A 100 0.14 -15.67 17.68
C LEU A 100 -0.78 -16.86 17.37
N LEU A 101 -1.71 -16.70 16.43
CA LEU A 101 -2.61 -17.76 16.00
C LEU A 101 -1.85 -18.97 15.44
N ILE A 102 -0.87 -18.74 14.57
CA ILE A 102 -0.04 -19.82 14.02
C ILE A 102 0.72 -20.54 15.14
N LEU A 103 1.33 -19.78 16.06
CA LEU A 103 2.04 -20.35 17.21
C LEU A 103 1.14 -21.21 18.12
N SER A 104 -0.14 -20.84 18.25
CA SER A 104 -1.14 -21.62 18.99
C SER A 104 -1.60 -22.88 18.25
N LEU A 105 -1.62 -22.86 16.91
CA LEU A 105 -2.02 -23.99 16.07
C LEU A 105 -0.89 -25.00 15.82
N THR A 106 0.36 -24.66 16.16
CA THR A 106 1.53 -25.54 16.07
C THR A 106 2.06 -25.93 17.48
N PRO A 107 1.37 -26.83 18.21
CA PRO A 107 1.69 -27.13 19.61
C PRO A 107 2.99 -27.93 19.83
N ASN A 108 3.43 -28.73 18.84
CA ASN A 108 4.61 -29.59 18.95
C ASN A 108 5.90 -28.97 18.37
N ARG A 109 6.05 -27.65 18.44
CA ARG A 109 7.20 -26.94 17.85
C ARG A 109 8.45 -27.01 18.75
N THR A 110 9.59 -27.25 18.12
CA THR A 110 10.92 -27.24 18.76
C THR A 110 11.55 -25.85 18.83
N SER A 111 11.15 -24.91 17.97
CA SER A 111 11.64 -23.52 17.97
C SER A 111 10.53 -22.53 18.38
N LYS A 112 10.93 -21.44 19.06
CA LYS A 112 10.05 -20.31 19.39
C LYS A 112 9.93 -19.29 18.25
N GLU A 113 10.78 -19.39 17.24
CA GLU A 113 10.78 -18.51 16.08
C GLU A 113 9.91 -19.07 14.95
N LEU A 114 9.21 -18.18 14.24
CA LEU A 114 8.39 -18.54 13.08
C LEU A 114 9.28 -18.75 11.86
N SER A 115 9.02 -19.82 11.12
CA SER A 115 9.64 -20.09 9.84
C SER A 115 9.15 -19.11 8.75
N ILE A 116 9.91 -18.98 7.66
CA ILE A 116 9.56 -18.09 6.53
C ILE A 116 8.14 -18.38 5.98
N PRO A 117 7.71 -19.65 5.76
CA PRO A 117 6.35 -19.93 5.33
C PRO A 117 5.27 -19.50 6.34
N GLU A 118 5.56 -19.60 7.64
CA GLU A 118 4.63 -19.16 8.69
C GLU A 118 4.53 -17.63 8.75
N LEU A 119 5.65 -16.92 8.60
CA LEU A 119 5.67 -15.46 8.50
C LEU A 119 4.91 -14.98 7.24
N ALA A 120 5.09 -15.67 6.11
CA ALA A 120 4.34 -15.40 4.88
C ALA A 120 2.84 -15.66 5.05
N THR A 121 2.48 -16.74 5.76
CA THR A 121 1.08 -17.07 6.10
C THR A 121 0.48 -16.00 7.02
N ALA A 122 1.22 -15.52 8.02
CA ALA A 122 0.79 -14.43 8.88
C ALA A 122 0.56 -13.13 8.08
N GLY A 123 1.43 -12.85 7.10
CA GLY A 123 1.27 -11.73 6.18
C GLY A 123 0.03 -11.87 5.28
N PHE A 124 -0.30 -13.08 4.84
CA PHE A 124 -1.53 -13.33 4.09
C PHE A 124 -2.78 -13.13 4.96
N LEU A 125 -2.80 -13.69 6.17
CA LEU A 125 -3.94 -13.60 7.08
C LEU A 125 -4.20 -12.17 7.55
N SER A 126 -3.14 -11.36 7.72
CA SER A 126 -3.28 -9.95 8.12
C SER A 126 -3.98 -9.09 7.07
N ALA A 127 -3.97 -9.50 5.79
CA ALA A 127 -4.65 -8.78 4.72
C ALA A 127 -6.18 -8.79 4.90
N ILE A 128 -6.77 -9.80 5.56
CA ILE A 128 -8.22 -9.94 5.68
C ILE A 128 -8.81 -8.83 6.56
N PRO A 129 -8.39 -8.62 7.83
CA PRO A 129 -8.91 -7.52 8.63
C PRO A 129 -8.52 -6.15 8.04
N SER A 130 -7.31 -6.04 7.47
CA SER A 130 -6.84 -4.80 6.84
C SER A 130 -7.73 -4.37 5.69
N THR A 131 -8.28 -5.32 4.92
CA THR A 131 -9.17 -5.05 3.78
C THR A 131 -10.44 -4.31 4.21
N LEU A 132 -10.90 -4.45 5.47
CA LEU A 132 -12.07 -3.73 5.97
C LEU A 132 -11.90 -2.22 5.94
N VAL A 133 -10.68 -1.74 6.14
CA VAL A 133 -10.30 -0.32 6.08
C VAL A 133 -9.78 0.04 4.69
N THR A 134 -8.94 -0.82 4.11
CA THR A 134 -8.26 -0.56 2.83
C THR A 134 -9.25 -0.50 1.66
N ALA A 135 -10.23 -1.40 1.59
CA ALA A 135 -11.14 -1.48 0.44
C ALA A 135 -11.94 -0.19 0.18
N PRO A 136 -12.63 0.43 1.15
CA PRO A 136 -13.36 1.68 0.91
C PRO A 136 -12.42 2.84 0.56
N VAL A 137 -11.26 2.91 1.21
CA VAL A 137 -10.25 3.95 0.95
C VAL A 137 -9.68 3.84 -0.47
N GLU A 138 -9.27 2.63 -0.87
CA GLU A 138 -8.72 2.37 -2.20
C GLU A 138 -9.77 2.61 -3.29
N ARG A 139 -11.00 2.16 -3.07
CA ARG A 139 -12.07 2.39 -4.04
C ARG A 139 -12.33 3.88 -4.24
N ALA A 140 -12.41 4.66 -3.17
CA ALA A 140 -12.59 6.10 -3.28
C ALA A 140 -11.41 6.78 -3.99
N LYS A 141 -10.18 6.35 -3.70
CA LYS A 141 -8.97 6.80 -4.41
C LYS A 141 -9.04 6.52 -5.90
N VAL A 142 -9.35 5.28 -6.30
CA VAL A 142 -9.40 4.87 -7.70
C VAL A 142 -10.44 5.68 -8.47
N LEU A 143 -11.66 5.83 -7.95
CA LEU A 143 -12.71 6.61 -8.61
C LEU A 143 -12.31 8.09 -8.81
N LEU A 144 -11.69 8.70 -7.80
CA LEU A 144 -11.19 10.08 -7.90
C LEU A 144 -10.01 10.21 -8.88
N GLN A 145 -9.15 9.20 -9.01
CA GLN A 145 -8.02 9.20 -9.95
C GLN A 145 -8.46 8.98 -11.41
N VAL A 146 -9.49 8.16 -11.62
CA VAL A 146 -10.10 7.89 -12.93
C VAL A 146 -10.98 9.04 -13.39
N GLN A 147 -11.48 9.86 -12.47
CA GLN A 147 -12.17 11.09 -12.82
C GLN A 147 -11.30 11.96 -13.73
N GLY A 148 -11.87 12.30 -14.88
CA GLY A 148 -11.21 13.07 -15.91
C GLY A 148 -10.41 12.25 -16.93
N GLN A 149 -10.60 10.93 -17.00
CA GLN A 149 -10.13 10.11 -18.12
C GLN A 149 -11.06 10.11 -19.35
N GLY A 150 -12.10 10.94 -19.37
CA GLY A 150 -13.03 11.07 -20.50
C GLY A 150 -13.62 12.47 -20.62
N GLN A 151 -14.57 12.63 -21.55
CA GLN A 151 -15.22 13.91 -21.86
C GLN A 151 -16.24 14.37 -20.79
N GLY A 152 -16.51 13.53 -19.77
CA GLY A 152 -17.33 13.90 -18.62
C GLY A 152 -16.61 14.85 -17.67
N GLY A 153 -17.33 15.87 -17.20
CA GLY A 153 -16.89 16.75 -16.11
C GLY A 153 -16.66 16.01 -14.78
N PRO A 154 -16.29 16.73 -13.71
CA PRO A 154 -16.09 16.12 -12.40
C PRO A 154 -17.38 15.49 -11.87
N GLN A 155 -17.37 14.18 -11.60
CA GLN A 155 -18.52 13.42 -11.09
C GLN A 155 -18.61 13.45 -9.55
N TYR A 156 -17.46 13.60 -8.89
CA TYR A 156 -17.32 13.58 -7.43
C TYR A 156 -16.59 14.81 -6.94
N LYS A 157 -17.06 15.36 -5.81
CA LYS A 157 -16.47 16.53 -5.15
C LYS A 157 -15.35 16.17 -4.16
N GLY A 158 -15.29 14.91 -3.72
CA GLY A 158 -14.29 14.44 -2.77
C GLY A 158 -14.60 13.04 -2.22
N VAL A 159 -13.78 12.58 -1.26
CA VAL A 159 -13.86 11.22 -0.70
C VAL A 159 -15.22 10.90 -0.08
N PHE A 160 -15.79 11.81 0.73
CA PHE A 160 -17.08 11.60 1.38
C PHE A 160 -18.24 11.55 0.38
N ASP A 161 -18.16 12.35 -0.68
CA ASP A 161 -19.14 12.38 -1.75
C ASP A 161 -19.12 11.06 -2.54
N VAL A 162 -17.92 10.52 -2.82
CA VAL A 162 -17.76 9.19 -3.42
C VAL A 162 -18.41 8.11 -2.55
N VAL A 163 -18.08 8.05 -1.27
CA VAL A 163 -18.63 7.02 -0.36
C VAL A 163 -20.15 7.13 -0.27
N LYS A 164 -20.69 8.35 -0.16
CA LYS A 164 -22.13 8.61 -0.13
C LYS A 164 -22.81 8.19 -1.43
N HIS A 165 -22.20 8.50 -2.58
CA HIS A 165 -22.71 8.12 -3.89
C HIS A 165 -22.75 6.59 -4.04
N LEU A 166 -21.65 5.91 -3.72
CA LEU A 166 -21.56 4.45 -3.77
C LEU A 166 -22.59 3.77 -2.87
N TYR A 167 -22.78 4.28 -1.66
CA TYR A 167 -23.77 3.76 -0.74
C TYR A 167 -25.20 3.93 -1.27
N ARG A 168 -25.50 5.05 -1.95
CA ARG A 168 -26.80 5.26 -2.61
C ARG A 168 -27.00 4.38 -3.85
N GLU A 169 -25.93 4.09 -4.58
CA GLU A 169 -25.97 3.27 -5.80
C GLU A 169 -26.23 1.78 -5.49
N GLY A 170 -25.60 1.23 -4.46
CA GLY A 170 -25.70 -0.22 -4.18
C GLY A 170 -25.36 -0.61 -2.75
N GLY A 171 -25.54 0.31 -1.80
CA GLY A 171 -25.31 0.08 -0.38
C GLY A 171 -23.86 -0.29 -0.04
N ILE A 172 -23.70 -1.04 1.04
CA ILE A 172 -22.39 -1.47 1.54
C ILE A 172 -21.63 -2.36 0.54
N ARG A 173 -22.36 -3.17 -0.24
CA ARG A 173 -21.76 -4.02 -1.28
C ARG A 173 -21.10 -3.18 -2.37
N SER A 174 -21.68 -2.04 -2.74
CA SER A 174 -21.04 -1.11 -3.67
C SER A 174 -19.77 -0.55 -3.04
N VAL A 175 -19.79 -0.03 -1.82
CA VAL A 175 -18.59 0.53 -1.15
C VAL A 175 -17.43 -0.47 -1.11
N TYR A 176 -17.70 -1.75 -0.85
CA TYR A 176 -16.70 -2.81 -0.74
C TYR A 176 -16.44 -3.60 -2.03
N ARG A 177 -17.06 -3.26 -3.17
CA ARG A 177 -16.78 -4.00 -4.41
C ARG A 177 -15.33 -3.80 -4.85
N GLY A 178 -14.69 -4.91 -5.17
CA GLY A 178 -13.24 -5.00 -5.38
C GLY A 178 -12.47 -5.62 -4.20
N SER A 179 -13.08 -5.82 -3.03
CA SER A 179 -12.38 -6.39 -1.85
C SER A 179 -11.71 -7.74 -2.10
N ALA A 180 -12.36 -8.64 -2.85
CA ALA A 180 -11.74 -9.92 -3.24
C ALA A 180 -10.49 -9.72 -4.12
N ALA A 181 -10.50 -8.72 -5.00
CA ALA A 181 -9.35 -8.36 -5.81
C ALA A 181 -8.24 -7.69 -4.97
N THR A 182 -8.62 -6.92 -3.95
CA THR A 182 -7.69 -6.36 -2.95
C THR A 182 -6.99 -7.49 -2.19
N ILE A 183 -7.72 -8.49 -1.69
CA ILE A 183 -7.12 -9.65 -1.01
C ILE A 183 -6.22 -10.46 -1.96
N ALA A 184 -6.66 -10.67 -3.20
CA ALA A 184 -5.88 -11.37 -4.23
C ALA A 184 -4.59 -10.63 -4.60
N ARG A 185 -4.53 -9.30 -4.39
CA ARG A 185 -3.30 -8.51 -4.52
C ARG A 185 -2.45 -8.58 -3.25
N ASP A 186 -3.06 -8.28 -2.11
CA ASP A 186 -2.37 -8.02 -0.85
C ASP A 186 -1.82 -9.30 -0.22
N GLY A 187 -2.56 -10.41 -0.29
CA GLY A 187 -2.13 -11.69 0.26
C GLY A 187 -0.87 -12.22 -0.42
N PRO A 188 -0.92 -12.56 -1.72
CA PRO A 188 0.26 -13.03 -2.46
C PRO A 188 1.40 -12.01 -2.50
N GLY A 189 1.07 -10.72 -2.61
CA GLY A 189 2.06 -9.64 -2.57
C GLY A 189 2.82 -9.59 -1.25
N SER A 190 2.12 -9.69 -0.11
CA SER A 190 2.75 -9.71 1.23
C SER A 190 3.60 -10.96 1.43
N ALA A 191 3.11 -12.13 1.01
CA ALA A 191 3.88 -13.37 1.07
C ALA A 191 5.20 -13.27 0.28
N ALA A 192 5.15 -12.73 -0.95
CA ALA A 192 6.32 -12.52 -1.78
C ALA A 192 7.28 -11.48 -1.17
N TYR A 193 6.74 -10.40 -0.61
CA TYR A 193 7.53 -9.38 0.08
C TYR A 193 8.34 -9.99 1.23
N PHE A 194 7.68 -10.69 2.16
CA PHE A 194 8.36 -11.27 3.32
C PHE A 194 9.34 -12.38 2.93
N ALA A 195 8.97 -13.26 2.00
CA ALA A 195 9.87 -14.32 1.53
C ALA A 195 11.14 -13.72 0.90
N ALA A 196 11.00 -12.74 0.02
CA ALA A 196 12.14 -12.09 -0.62
C ALA A 196 12.98 -11.26 0.37
N TYR A 197 12.35 -10.59 1.33
CA TYR A 197 13.04 -9.85 2.39
C TYR A 197 13.93 -10.76 3.24
N GLU A 198 13.37 -11.87 3.74
CA GLU A 198 14.10 -12.80 4.59
C GLU A 198 15.19 -13.57 3.84
N VAL A 199 14.91 -14.02 2.61
CA VAL A 199 15.92 -14.68 1.77
C VAL A 199 17.09 -13.73 1.48
N THR A 200 16.79 -12.48 1.10
CA THR A 200 17.84 -11.49 0.80
C THR A 200 18.63 -11.14 2.05
N LYS A 201 17.98 -10.96 3.21
CA LYS A 201 18.69 -10.78 4.47
C LYS A 201 19.63 -11.94 4.75
N LYS A 202 19.13 -13.18 4.68
CA LYS A 202 19.94 -14.38 4.95
C LYS A 202 21.14 -14.51 4.00
N MET A 203 21.00 -14.12 2.74
CA MET A 203 22.10 -14.10 1.77
C MET A 203 23.13 -13.00 2.06
N LEU A 204 22.70 -11.88 2.62
CA LEU A 204 23.56 -10.74 2.96
C LEU A 204 24.20 -10.86 4.34
N THR A 205 23.69 -11.75 5.21
CA THR A 205 24.27 -12.01 6.53
C THR A 205 25.60 -12.75 6.40
N PRO A 206 26.73 -12.16 6.86
CA PRO A 206 28.01 -12.86 6.86
C PRO A 206 27.98 -14.14 7.72
N ALA A 207 28.78 -15.14 7.34
CA ALA A 207 28.86 -16.40 8.08
C ALA A 207 29.26 -16.15 9.54
N GLY A 208 28.44 -16.65 10.48
CA GLY A 208 28.65 -16.50 11.93
C GLY A 208 28.00 -15.27 12.57
N GLN A 209 27.33 -14.39 11.81
CA GLN A 209 26.58 -13.25 12.33
C GLN A 209 25.07 -13.48 12.32
N SER A 210 24.34 -12.74 13.14
CA SER A 210 22.87 -12.79 13.15
C SER A 210 22.29 -11.84 12.09
N PRO A 211 21.15 -12.16 11.42
CA PRO A 211 20.43 -11.22 10.56
C PRO A 211 19.97 -9.93 11.26
N THR A 212 20.02 -9.87 12.59
CA THR A 212 19.75 -8.65 13.39
C THR A 212 20.92 -7.66 13.38
N GLU A 213 22.12 -8.10 12.98
CA GLU A 213 23.34 -7.28 12.96
C GLU A 213 23.65 -6.72 11.57
N LEU A 214 22.76 -6.93 10.60
CA LEU A 214 22.93 -6.42 9.23
C LEU A 214 23.04 -4.89 9.23
N ASN A 215 24.01 -4.38 8.48
CA ASN A 215 24.14 -2.94 8.27
C ASN A 215 22.94 -2.38 7.48
N LEU A 216 22.73 -1.07 7.61
CA LEU A 216 21.62 -0.35 6.96
C LEU A 216 21.57 -0.58 5.43
N GLY A 217 22.73 -0.67 4.77
CA GLY A 217 22.81 -0.92 3.33
C GLY A 217 22.22 -2.27 2.94
N ALA A 218 22.54 -3.34 3.69
CA ALA A 218 21.99 -4.66 3.46
C ALA A 218 20.48 -4.71 3.71
N ILE A 219 19.98 -4.00 4.75
CA ILE A 219 18.54 -3.86 5.02
C ILE A 219 17.84 -3.14 3.87
N ILE A 220 18.43 -2.07 3.32
CA ILE A 220 17.89 -1.34 2.17
C ILE A 220 17.81 -2.25 0.93
N VAL A 221 18.87 -3.01 0.64
CA VAL A 221 18.88 -3.96 -0.49
C VAL A 221 17.80 -5.03 -0.29
N ALA A 222 17.69 -5.60 0.90
CA ALA A 222 16.66 -6.60 1.21
C ALA A 222 15.24 -6.04 1.05
N GLY A 223 14.98 -4.83 1.55
CA GLY A 223 13.70 -4.13 1.38
C GLY A 223 13.39 -3.79 -0.08
N GLY A 224 14.39 -3.36 -0.85
CA GLY A 224 14.27 -3.07 -2.27
C GLY A 224 13.91 -4.31 -3.10
N THR A 225 14.65 -5.41 -2.91
CA THR A 225 14.38 -6.70 -3.57
C THR A 225 12.99 -7.24 -3.20
N ALA A 226 12.61 -7.12 -1.92
CA ALA A 226 11.27 -7.48 -1.45
C ALA A 226 10.17 -6.68 -2.15
N GLY A 227 10.35 -5.37 -2.29
CA GLY A 227 9.42 -4.50 -3.01
C GLY A 227 9.27 -4.88 -4.49
N VAL A 228 10.37 -5.17 -5.18
CA VAL A 228 10.35 -5.62 -6.58
C VAL A 228 9.61 -6.95 -6.72
N ALA A 229 9.93 -7.93 -5.86
CA ALA A 229 9.27 -9.23 -5.86
C ALA A 229 7.76 -9.12 -5.60
N MET A 230 7.36 -8.30 -4.62
CA MET A 230 5.96 -8.01 -4.33
C MET A 230 5.23 -7.48 -5.56
N TRP A 231 5.74 -6.42 -6.18
CA TRP A 231 5.07 -5.79 -7.31
C TRP A 231 5.06 -6.66 -8.56
N ALA A 232 6.08 -7.49 -8.79
CA ALA A 232 6.10 -8.43 -9.91
C ALA A 232 4.88 -9.37 -9.91
N ILE A 233 4.42 -9.78 -8.72
CA ILE A 233 3.25 -10.66 -8.53
C ILE A 233 1.96 -9.85 -8.33
N ALA A 234 2.04 -8.69 -7.68
CA ALA A 234 0.88 -7.87 -7.33
C ALA A 234 0.31 -7.04 -8.50
N ILE A 235 1.08 -6.78 -9.56
CA ILE A 235 0.59 -5.94 -10.67
C ILE A 235 -0.63 -6.53 -11.39
N PRO A 236 -0.64 -7.80 -11.83
CA PRO A 236 -1.81 -8.39 -12.48
C PRO A 236 -3.12 -8.29 -11.66
N PRO A 237 -3.16 -8.69 -10.36
CA PRO A 237 -4.36 -8.49 -9.56
C PRO A 237 -4.66 -7.02 -9.29
N ASP A 238 -3.65 -6.13 -9.20
CA ASP A 238 -3.87 -4.68 -9.05
C ASP A 238 -4.55 -4.06 -10.28
N VAL A 239 -4.20 -4.48 -11.51
CA VAL A 239 -4.90 -4.06 -12.73
C VAL A 239 -6.38 -4.45 -12.67
N LEU A 240 -6.66 -5.71 -12.32
CA LEU A 240 -8.03 -6.24 -12.25
C LEU A 240 -8.83 -5.55 -11.15
N LYS A 241 -8.20 -5.32 -10.00
CA LYS A 241 -8.78 -4.56 -8.88
C LYS A 241 -9.17 -3.15 -9.33
N SER A 242 -8.24 -2.41 -9.94
CA SER A 242 -8.49 -1.04 -10.41
C SER A 242 -9.64 -1.00 -11.41
N ARG A 243 -9.70 -1.94 -12.37
CA ARG A 243 -10.81 -2.05 -13.34
C ARG A 243 -12.15 -2.35 -12.67
N ILE A 244 -12.19 -3.30 -11.73
CA ILE A 244 -13.42 -3.64 -11.00
C ILE A 244 -13.92 -2.47 -10.16
N GLN A 245 -13.00 -1.74 -9.52
CA GLN A 245 -13.32 -0.61 -8.65
C GLN A 245 -13.76 0.63 -9.44
N SER A 246 -13.28 0.82 -10.67
CA SER A 246 -13.62 1.97 -11.51
C SER A 246 -14.78 1.74 -12.47
N ALA A 247 -15.07 0.48 -12.85
CA ALA A 247 -16.09 0.17 -13.83
C ALA A 247 -17.50 0.38 -13.27
N PRO A 248 -18.48 0.78 -14.12
CA PRO A 248 -19.89 0.82 -13.74
C PRO A 248 -20.37 -0.47 -13.07
N THR A 249 -21.39 -0.36 -12.22
CA THR A 249 -22.02 -1.52 -11.61
C THR A 249 -22.60 -2.45 -12.68
N GLY A 250 -22.33 -3.75 -12.57
CA GLY A 250 -22.75 -4.76 -13.54
C GLY A 250 -21.76 -5.07 -14.67
N THR A 251 -20.71 -4.27 -14.90
CA THR A 251 -19.72 -4.55 -15.97
C THR A 251 -18.98 -5.88 -15.79
N TYR A 252 -18.67 -6.22 -14.54
CA TYR A 252 -17.96 -7.46 -14.17
C TYR A 252 -18.74 -8.19 -13.09
N SER A 253 -18.91 -9.51 -13.24
CA SER A 253 -19.53 -10.36 -12.23
C SER A 253 -18.56 -10.74 -11.09
N GLY A 254 -17.25 -10.60 -11.31
CA GLY A 254 -16.22 -10.88 -10.31
C GLY A 254 -14.80 -10.76 -10.86
N PHE A 255 -13.82 -11.20 -10.06
CA PHE A 255 -12.40 -11.14 -10.38
C PHE A 255 -12.06 -11.91 -11.67
N MET A 256 -12.49 -13.17 -11.77
CA MET A 256 -12.21 -14.03 -12.93
C MET A 256 -12.91 -13.55 -14.20
N ASP A 257 -14.12 -12.99 -14.08
CA ASP A 257 -14.82 -12.40 -15.21
C ASP A 257 -14.10 -11.15 -15.72
N CYS A 258 -13.63 -10.28 -14.82
CA CYS A 258 -12.79 -9.14 -15.17
C CYS A 258 -11.49 -9.57 -15.85
N ALA A 259 -10.84 -10.63 -15.36
CA ALA A 259 -9.63 -11.18 -15.96
C ALA A 259 -9.90 -11.65 -17.40
N ARG A 260 -10.93 -12.49 -17.59
CA ARG A 260 -11.31 -13.01 -18.91
C ARG A 260 -11.63 -11.89 -19.90
N LYS A 261 -12.50 -10.94 -19.50
CA LYS A 261 -12.88 -9.81 -20.36
C LYS A 261 -11.71 -8.89 -20.68
N THR A 262 -10.81 -8.67 -19.71
CA THR A 262 -9.59 -7.86 -19.93
C THR A 262 -8.65 -8.52 -20.91
N ILE A 263 -8.37 -9.82 -20.76
CA ILE A 263 -7.49 -10.54 -21.67
C ILE A 263 -8.10 -10.63 -23.07
N ALA A 264 -9.42 -10.85 -23.17
CA ALA A 264 -10.11 -10.93 -24.45
C ALA A 264 -10.12 -9.58 -25.21
N ALA A 265 -10.26 -8.45 -24.50
CA ALA A 265 -10.31 -7.12 -25.12
C ALA A 265 -8.92 -6.53 -25.39
N ASP A 266 -7.97 -6.69 -24.45
CA ASP A 266 -6.72 -5.91 -24.43
C ASP A 266 -5.46 -6.79 -24.51
N GLY A 267 -5.62 -8.11 -24.53
CA GLY A 267 -4.53 -9.08 -24.48
C GLY A 267 -3.93 -9.28 -23.09
N VAL A 268 -3.05 -10.29 -22.96
CA VAL A 268 -2.42 -10.68 -21.69
C VAL A 268 -1.51 -9.58 -21.14
N ALA A 269 -0.81 -8.85 -22.01
CA ALA A 269 0.07 -7.74 -21.61
C ALA A 269 -0.66 -6.61 -20.88
N ALA A 270 -1.99 -6.50 -21.02
CA ALA A 270 -2.80 -5.51 -20.30
C ALA A 270 -2.71 -5.68 -18.78
N LEU A 271 -2.48 -6.90 -18.29
CA LEU A 271 -2.32 -7.19 -16.85
C LEU A 271 -1.03 -6.61 -16.26
N TRP A 272 -0.08 -6.15 -17.08
CA TRP A 272 1.15 -5.49 -16.62
C TRP A 272 1.14 -3.97 -16.82
N ARG A 273 0.02 -3.39 -17.27
CA ARG A 273 -0.11 -1.93 -17.39
C ARG A 273 0.05 -1.28 -16.02
N GLY A 274 0.89 -0.24 -15.97
CA GLY A 274 1.20 0.48 -14.74
C GLY A 274 2.43 -0.04 -13.97
N LEU A 275 3.07 -1.15 -14.39
CA LEU A 275 4.31 -1.63 -13.76
C LEU A 275 5.39 -0.54 -13.75
N GLY A 276 5.62 0.15 -14.87
CA GLY A 276 6.61 1.23 -14.97
C GLY A 276 6.41 2.34 -13.94
N PRO A 277 5.24 3.01 -13.89
CA PRO A 277 4.93 3.99 -12.85
C PRO A 277 5.03 3.44 -11.43
N ALA A 278 4.62 2.19 -11.17
CA ALA A 278 4.72 1.57 -9.86
C ALA A 278 6.19 1.38 -9.43
N MET A 279 7.08 0.95 -10.34
CA MET A 279 8.51 0.84 -10.09
C MET A 279 9.16 2.22 -9.91
N ALA A 280 8.84 3.17 -10.78
CA ALA A 280 9.38 4.53 -10.73
C ALA A 280 8.99 5.28 -9.46
N ARG A 281 7.82 4.96 -8.87
CA ARG A 281 7.38 5.51 -7.58
C ARG A 281 8.27 5.09 -6.41
N ALA A 282 8.82 3.87 -6.44
CA ALA A 282 9.42 3.25 -5.26
C ALA A 282 10.54 4.10 -4.67
N PHE A 283 11.46 4.57 -5.52
CA PHE A 283 12.61 5.34 -5.07
C PHE A 283 12.22 6.74 -4.53
N PRO A 284 11.51 7.61 -5.28
CA PRO A 284 11.14 8.93 -4.79
C PRO A 284 10.24 8.89 -3.54
N ALA A 285 9.27 7.98 -3.49
CA ALA A 285 8.37 7.88 -2.34
C ALA A 285 9.13 7.44 -1.08
N ASN A 286 10.01 6.44 -1.19
CA ASN A 286 10.80 5.97 -0.04
C ASN A 286 11.79 7.05 0.43
N ALA A 287 12.46 7.74 -0.50
CA ALA A 287 13.35 8.85 -0.15
C ALA A 287 12.59 9.95 0.61
N ALA A 288 11.39 10.31 0.15
CA ALA A 288 10.54 11.27 0.83
C ALA A 288 10.12 10.82 2.23
N THR A 289 9.82 9.53 2.43
CA THR A 289 9.55 8.96 3.76
C THR A 289 10.73 9.20 4.70
N PHE A 290 11.93 8.75 4.31
CA PHE A 290 13.11 8.83 5.18
C PHE A 290 13.49 10.27 5.48
N LEU A 291 13.46 11.16 4.48
CA LEU A 291 13.70 12.59 4.67
C LEU A 291 12.65 13.19 5.63
N GLY A 292 11.37 12.84 5.47
CA GLY A 292 10.29 13.31 6.35
C GLY A 292 10.47 12.86 7.79
N VAL A 293 10.81 11.57 8.01
CA VAL A 293 11.09 11.01 9.34
C VAL A 293 12.32 11.70 9.97
N GLU A 294 13.42 11.81 9.22
CA GLU A 294 14.68 12.35 9.74
C GLU A 294 14.55 13.85 10.08
N ALA A 295 13.94 14.64 9.19
CA ALA A 295 13.76 16.07 9.41
C ALA A 295 12.81 16.34 10.58
N SER A 296 11.74 15.56 10.71
CA SER A 296 10.80 15.70 11.83
C SER A 296 11.39 15.24 13.16
N LYS A 297 12.16 14.14 13.21
CA LYS A 297 12.89 13.74 14.42
C LYS A 297 13.85 14.81 14.89
N LYS A 298 14.71 15.33 14.00
CA LYS A 298 15.64 16.43 14.32
C LYS A 298 14.94 17.68 14.82
N LEU A 299 13.74 17.97 14.31
CA LEU A 299 12.94 19.10 14.78
C LEU A 299 12.35 18.82 16.16
N LEU A 300 11.73 17.65 16.36
CA LEU A 300 11.14 17.26 17.65
C LEU A 300 12.20 17.14 18.75
N ASP A 301 13.41 16.67 18.45
CA ASP A 301 14.51 16.61 19.42
C ASP A 301 15.02 17.98 19.87
N LYS A 302 14.71 19.05 19.12
CA LYS A 302 14.99 20.43 19.55
C LYS A 302 13.90 21.01 20.46
N PHE A 303 12.70 20.44 20.46
CA PHE A 303 11.52 21.01 21.12
C PHE A 303 10.94 20.13 22.25
N LEU A 304 11.29 18.84 22.29
CA LEU A 304 10.86 17.84 23.26
C LEU A 304 12.07 17.12 23.86
#